data_AF-A0A0C3E3M0-F1
#
_entry.id   AF-A0A0C3E3M0-F1
#
_cell.length_a   1.000
_cell.length_b   1.000
_cell.length_c   1.000
_cell.angle_alpha   90.00
_cell.angle_beta   90.00
_cell.angle_gamma   90.00
#
_symmetry.space_group_name_H-M   'P 1'
#
loop_
_entity.id
_entity.type
_entity.pdbx_description
1 polymer ?
#
loop_
_entity_poly.entity_id
_entity_poly.type
_entity_poly.pdbx_seq_one_letter_code
_entity_poly.pdbx_strand_id
1 'polypeptide(L)' 'LQEAIHCFLYDQVNPDAEIPGDHVDLHLCPLFQGKVWVFHSAAAMFCAPSDQPGIEGM' A
#
# COMPACT_ATOMS: atom_id res chain seq x y z
N LEU A 1 -2.79 -4.83 -7.72
CA LEU A 1 -3.47 -4.99 -6.40
C LEU A 1 -3.21 -6.37 -5.81
N GLN A 2 -3.52 -7.46 -6.53
CA GLN A 2 -3.32 -8.82 -6.03
C GLN A 2 -1.83 -9.14 -5.78
N GLU A 3 -0.94 -8.72 -6.67
CA GLU A 3 0.52 -8.88 -6.51
C GLU A 3 1.03 -8.16 -5.26
N ALA A 4 0.63 -6.90 -5.05
CA ALA A 4 1.01 -6.13 -3.86
C ALA A 4 0.53 -6.78 -2.55
N ILE A 5 -0.64 -7.45 -2.57
CA ILE A 5 -1.14 -8.20 -1.41
C ILE A 5 -0.26 -9.43 -1.16
N HIS A 6 0.15 -10.12 -2.21
CA HIS A 6 1.03 -11.28 -2.10
C HIS A 6 2.40 -10.89 -1.52
N CYS A 7 2.99 -9.80 -2.01
CA CYS A 7 4.25 -9.27 -1.48
C CYS A 7 4.11 -8.84 -0.02
N PHE A 8 3.05 -8.09 0.32
CA PHE A 8 2.78 -7.67 1.69
C PHE A 8 2.62 -8.86 2.64
N LEU A 9 1.86 -9.89 2.23
CA LEU A 9 1.69 -11.10 3.03
C LEU A 9 2.99 -11.87 3.18
N TYR A 10 3.83 -11.92 2.15
CA TYR A 10 5.15 -12.53 2.22
C TYR A 10 6.02 -11.85 3.28
N ASP A 11 6.05 -10.52 3.31
CA ASP A 11 6.80 -9.73 4.29
C ASP A 11 6.29 -9.94 5.73
N GLN A 12 4.98 -10.06 5.91
CA GLN A 12 4.38 -10.33 7.23
C GLN A 12 4.70 -11.73 7.75
N VAL A 13 4.80 -12.73 6.86
CA VAL A 13 5.07 -14.13 7.24
C VAL A 13 6.56 -14.40 7.41
N ASN A 14 7.42 -13.65 6.72
CA ASN A 14 8.88 -13.82 6.76
C ASN A 14 9.57 -12.50 7.20
N PRO A 15 9.46 -12.10 8.47
CA PRO A 15 9.99 -10.83 8.95
C PRO A 15 11.53 -10.75 8.89
N ASP A 16 12.21 -11.90 8.93
CA ASP A 16 13.67 -12.00 8.87
C ASP A 16 14.19 -12.37 7.46
N ALA A 17 13.33 -12.32 6.44
CA ALA A 17 13.76 -12.63 5.08
C ALA A 17 14.78 -11.60 4.58
N GLU A 18 15.89 -12.08 4.03
CA GLU A 18 16.91 -11.21 3.40
C GLU A 18 16.38 -10.53 2.12
N ILE A 19 15.33 -11.11 1.51
CA ILE A 19 14.74 -10.62 0.27
C ILE A 19 13.32 -10.13 0.57
N PRO A 20 13.01 -8.86 0.25
CA PRO A 20 11.66 -8.30 0.41
C PRO A 20 10.68 -8.94 -0.58
N GLY A 21 9.42 -9.03 -0.21
CA GLY A 21 8.36 -9.67 -0.98
C GLY A 21 8.16 -9.08 -2.37
N ASP A 22 8.49 -7.80 -2.57
CA ASP A 22 8.45 -7.13 -3.89
C ASP A 22 9.54 -7.61 -4.86
N HIS A 23 10.63 -8.21 -4.34
CA HIS A 23 11.73 -8.78 -5.13
C HIS A 23 11.67 -10.31 -5.22
N VAL A 24 10.68 -10.92 -4.57
CA VAL A 24 10.44 -12.37 -4.59
C VAL A 24 9.51 -12.73 -5.74
N ASP A 25 9.79 -13.87 -6.38
CA ASP A 25 8.93 -14.41 -7.42
C ASP A 25 7.52 -14.69 -6.86
N LEU A 26 6.47 -14.23 -7.56
CA LEU A 26 5.07 -14.38 -7.13
C LEU A 26 4.67 -15.84 -6.89
N HIS A 27 5.37 -16.80 -7.49
CA HIS A 27 5.19 -18.23 -7.25
C HIS A 27 5.64 -18.69 -5.86
N LEU A 28 6.56 -17.96 -5.22
CA LEU A 28 7.01 -18.19 -3.84
C LEU A 28 6.14 -17.43 -2.83
N CYS A 29 5.41 -16.41 -3.29
CA CYS A 29 4.48 -15.67 -2.45
C CYS A 29 3.25 -16.53 -2.08
N PRO A 30 2.74 -16.41 -0.85
CA PRO A 30 1.56 -17.15 -0.44
C PRO A 30 0.35 -16.77 -1.28
N LEU A 31 -0.39 -17.80 -1.75
CA LEU A 31 -1.62 -17.61 -2.51
C LEU A 31 -2.73 -17.06 -1.62
N PHE A 32 -3.21 -15.85 -1.94
CA PHE A 32 -4.36 -15.26 -1.29
C PHE A 32 -5.64 -15.52 -2.09
N GLN A 33 -6.52 -16.39 -1.60
CA GLN A 33 -7.84 -16.69 -2.21
C GLN A 33 -9.02 -16.04 -1.47
N GLY A 34 -8.76 -15.07 -0.59
CA GLY A 34 -9.80 -14.37 0.17
C GLY A 34 -10.44 -13.18 -0.57
N LYS A 35 -11.57 -12.69 -0.04
CA LYS A 35 -12.12 -11.39 -0.49
C LYS A 35 -11.32 -10.26 0.18
N VAL A 36 -10.72 -9.41 -0.65
CA VAL A 36 -10.08 -8.16 -0.21
C VAL A 36 -11.14 -7.09 -0.11
N TRP A 37 -11.30 -6.51 1.08
CA TRP A 37 -12.13 -5.32 1.28
C TRP A 37 -11.21 -4.12 1.46
N VAL A 38 -11.18 -3.23 0.47
CA VAL A 38 -10.35 -2.03 0.52
C VAL A 38 -11.13 -0.95 1.27
N PHE A 39 -10.76 -0.72 2.52
CA PHE A 39 -11.25 0.43 3.29
C PHE A 39 -10.26 1.58 3.08
N HIS A 40 -10.66 2.61 2.33
CA HIS A 40 -9.85 3.81 2.13
C HIS A 40 -9.82 4.60 3.45
N SER A 41 -8.80 4.39 4.28
CA SER A 41 -8.71 4.99 5.61
C SER A 41 -7.98 6.33 5.65
N ALA A 42 -7.51 6.87 4.51
CA ALA A 42 -6.97 8.22 4.45
C ALA A 42 -7.10 8.80 3.05
N ALA A 43 -7.73 9.97 2.94
CA ALA A 43 -7.59 10.84 1.78
C ALA A 43 -6.41 11.78 2.07
N ALA A 44 -5.30 11.61 1.36
CA ALA A 44 -4.22 12.59 1.38
C ALA A 44 -4.60 13.73 0.43
N MET A 45 -4.90 14.91 0.98
CA MET A 45 -5.07 16.12 0.17
C MET A 45 -3.67 16.66 -0.14
N PHE A 46 -3.23 16.53 -1.39
CA PHE A 46 -2.00 17.14 -1.86
C PHE A 46 -2.24 18.64 -2.06
N CYS A 47 -1.68 19.47 -1.19
CA CYS A 47 -1.64 20.92 -1.40
C CYS A 47 -0.31 21.26 -2.07
N ALA A 48 -0.36 21.76 -3.31
CA ALA A 48 0.82 22.33 -3.95
C ALA A 48 1.22 23.62 -3.20
N PRO A 49 2.51 24.01 -3.20
CA PRO A 49 2.95 25.27 -2.57
C PRO A 49 2.26 26.53 -3.15
N SER A 50 1.70 26.40 -4.35
CA SER A 50 0.93 27.43 -5.06
C SER A 50 -0.53 27.50 -4.62
N ASP A 51 -1.03 26.48 -3.93
CA ASP A 51 -2.34 26.49 -3.27
C ASP A 51 -2.24 27.37 -2.02
N GLN A 52 -1.99 28.66 -2.23
CA GLN A 52 -2.20 29.66 -1.19
C GLN A 52 -3.68 29.59 -0.84
N PRO A 53 -4.07 29.33 0.42
CA PRO A 53 -5.41 29.61 0.85
C PRO A 53 -5.56 31.13 0.70
N GLY A 54 -6.26 31.54 -0.35
CA GLY A 54 -6.83 32.88 -0.40
C GLY A 54 -7.55 33.05 0.93
N ILE A 55 -7.11 34.02 1.72
CA ILE A 55 -7.88 34.51 2.86
C ILE A 55 -9.13 35.11 2.24
N GLU A 56 -10.11 34.28 1.90
CA GLU A 56 -11.46 34.70 1.63
C GLU A 56 -12.17 34.61 2.98
N GLY A 57 -12.12 35.74 3.68
CA GLY A 57 -12.77 35.88 4.96
C GLY A 57 -14.28 35.73 4.83
N MET A 58 -14.87 34.99 5.76
CA MET A 58 -15.79 35.50 6.79
C MET A 58 -15.88 34.48 7.92
#